data_AF-A0A8H8XRK3-F1
#
_entry.id   AF-A0A8H8XRK3-F1
#
_cell.length_a   1.000
_cell.length_b   1.000
_cell.length_c   1.000
_cell.angle_alpha   90.00
_cell.angle_beta   90.00
_cell.angle_gamma   90.00
#
_symmetry.space_group_name_H-M   'P 1'
#
loop_
_entity.id
_entity.type
_entity.pdbx_description
1 polymer ?
#
loop_
_entity_poly.entity_id
_entity_poly.type
_entity_poly.pdbx_seq_one_letter_code
_entity_poly.pdbx_strand_id
1 'polypeptide(L)'
;MTEQQRCQKAATAPACPKKATVLHLIPYHLELIRAANEAHRRVLNTRAIGPDWQAAHSAWLNAAESLAVAIIHQAEREARQ
;
A
#
# COMPACT_ATOMS: atom_id res chain seq x y z
N MET A 1 0.01 15.95 42.51
CA MET A 1 0.23 14.72 41.72
C MET A 1 1.71 14.50 41.55
N THR A 2 2.24 13.41 42.11
CA THR A 2 3.65 13.03 41.99
C THR A 2 3.94 12.53 40.57
N GLU A 3 5.21 12.55 40.17
CA GLU A 3 5.66 12.08 38.85
C GLU A 3 5.29 10.61 38.61
N GLN A 4 5.42 9.78 39.66
CA GLN A 4 5.00 8.38 39.66
C GLN A 4 3.50 8.22 39.34
N GLN A 5 2.63 9.09 39.88
CA GLN A 5 1.19 9.05 39.60
C GLN A 5 0.88 9.39 38.13
N ARG A 6 1.68 10.24 37.49
CA ARG A 6 1.53 10.54 36.05
C ARG A 6 1.97 9.36 35.19
N CYS A 7 3.11 8.76 35.51
CA CYS A 7 3.62 7.60 34.77
C CYS A 7 2.67 6.41 34.87
N GLN A 8 2.10 6.16 36.05
CA GLN A 8 1.15 5.07 36.25
C GLN A 8 -0.13 5.26 35.42
N LYS A 9 -0.63 6.51 35.34
CA LYS A 9 -1.82 6.87 34.56
C LYS A 9 -1.57 6.82 33.05
N ALA A 10 -0.36 7.12 32.60
CA ALA A 10 0.05 6.95 31.21
C ALA A 10 0.23 5.47 30.84
N ALA A 11 0.78 4.67 31.75
CA ALA A 11 0.98 3.23 31.54
C ALA A 11 -0.34 2.44 31.50
N THR A 12 -1.37 2.89 32.23
CA THR A 12 -2.72 2.28 32.21
C THR A 12 -3.68 2.96 31.24
N ALA A 13 -3.25 4.02 30.56
CA ALA A 13 -4.03 4.62 29.50
C ALA A 13 -4.24 3.56 28.40
N PRO A 14 -5.46 3.45 27.83
CA PRO A 14 -5.68 2.54 26.71
C PRO A 14 -4.66 2.85 25.62
N ALA A 15 -3.94 1.81 25.15
CA ALA A 15 -3.16 1.95 23.93
C ALA A 15 -4.07 2.56 22.87
N CYS A 16 -3.68 3.71 22.32
CA CYS A 16 -4.49 4.47 21.37
C CYS A 16 -5.18 3.50 20.40
N PRO A 17 -6.52 3.50 20.28
CA PRO A 17 -7.18 2.61 19.35
C PRO A 17 -6.67 2.95 17.94
N LYS A 18 -5.93 1.99 17.39
CA LYS A 18 -5.30 1.88 16.07
C LYS A 18 -5.73 2.97 15.08
N LYS A 19 -4.84 3.94 14.83
CA LYS A 19 -4.89 4.74 13.58
C LYS A 19 -4.09 4.08 12.46
N ALA A 20 -4.28 2.78 12.30
CA ALA A 20 -3.96 2.13 11.04
C ALA A 20 -5.28 1.56 10.56
N THR A 21 -5.92 2.28 9.64
CA THR A 21 -6.92 1.68 8.77
C THR A 21 -6.21 0.51 8.10
N VAL A 22 -6.44 -0.70 8.60
CA VAL A 22 -5.87 -1.89 7.97
C VAL A 22 -6.68 -2.08 6.71
N LEU A 23 -6.16 -1.60 5.59
CA LEU A 23 -6.75 -1.83 4.28
C LEU A 23 -6.89 -3.35 4.11
N HIS A 24 -8.12 -3.85 3.99
CA HIS A 24 -8.34 -5.28 3.83
C HIS A 24 -7.99 -5.68 2.40
N LEU A 25 -6.77 -6.19 2.22
CA LEU A 25 -6.32 -6.72 0.95
C LEU A 25 -6.96 -8.09 0.71
N ILE A 26 -7.96 -8.14 -0.16
CA ILE A 26 -8.44 -9.40 -0.76
C ILE A 26 -7.43 -9.97 -1.77
N PRO A 27 -7.50 -11.27 -2.11
CA PRO A 27 -6.55 -11.93 -3.03
C PRO A 27 -6.34 -11.19 -4.36
N TYR A 28 -7.39 -10.58 -4.92
CA TYR A 28 -7.30 -9.76 -6.13
C TYR A 28 -6.28 -8.62 -6.02
N HIS A 29 -6.21 -7.94 -4.86
CA HIS A 29 -5.21 -6.88 -4.67
C HIS A 29 -3.79 -7.46 -4.62
N LEU A 30 -3.60 -8.65 -4.05
CA LEU A 30 -2.30 -9.30 -4.00
C LEU A 30 -1.81 -9.69 -5.40
N GLU A 31 -2.71 -10.11 -6.27
CA GLU A 31 -2.40 -10.38 -7.69
C GLU A 31 -1.97 -9.10 -8.41
N LEU A 32 -2.67 -7.98 -8.19
CA LEU A 32 -2.30 -6.68 -8.76
C LEU A 32 -0.94 -6.18 -8.23
N ILE A 33 -0.67 -6.36 -6.93
CA ILE A 33 0.64 -6.03 -6.33
C ILE A 33 1.74 -6.86 -6.99
N ARG A 34 1.52 -8.16 -7.16
CA ARG A 34 2.49 -9.05 -7.82
C ARG A 34 2.73 -8.59 -9.26
N ALA A 35 1.68 -8.34 -10.03
CA ALA A 35 1.78 -7.91 -11.42
C ALA A 35 2.52 -6.58 -11.56
N ALA A 36 2.19 -5.58 -10.73
CA ALA A 36 2.87 -4.29 -10.72
C ALA A 36 4.35 -4.42 -10.35
N ASN A 37 4.69 -5.25 -9.36
CA ASN A 37 6.07 -5.50 -8.96
C ASN A 37 6.87 -6.22 -10.06
N GLU A 38 6.28 -7.22 -10.71
CA GLU A 38 6.91 -7.92 -11.83
C GLU A 38 7.17 -6.98 -13.01
N ALA A 39 6.20 -6.12 -13.34
CA ALA A 39 6.37 -5.12 -14.40
C ALA A 39 7.44 -4.08 -14.02
N HIS A 40 7.46 -3.61 -12.77
CA HIS A 40 8.49 -2.69 -12.28
C HIS A 40 9.89 -3.32 -12.39
N ARG A 41 10.05 -4.58 -12.00
CA ARG A 41 11.31 -5.31 -12.14
C ARG A 41 11.76 -5.41 -13.60
N ARG A 42 10.83 -5.59 -14.54
CA ARG A 42 11.15 -5.59 -15.98
C ARG A 42 11.68 -4.23 -16.43
N VAL A 43 11.09 -3.12 -15.97
CA VAL A 43 11.61 -1.77 -16.25
C VAL A 43 13.05 -1.62 -15.75
N LEU A 44 13.31 -2.02 -14.50
CA LEU A 44 14.66 -1.92 -13.90
C LEU A 44 15.70 -2.80 -14.61
N ASN A 45 15.28 -3.95 -15.13
CA ASN A 45 16.16 -4.87 -15.85
C ASN A 45 16.32 -4.52 -17.34
N THR A 46 15.50 -3.61 -17.87
CA THR A 46 15.58 -3.18 -19.27
C THR A 46 16.45 -1.93 -19.36
N ARG A 47 17.43 -1.92 -20.27
CA ARG A 47 18.26 -0.72 -20.49
C ARG A 47 17.36 0.44 -20.91
N ALA A 48 17.50 1.59 -20.25
CA ALA A 48 16.65 2.77 -20.47
C ALA A 48 16.64 3.29 -21.93
N ILE A 49 17.70 3.01 -22.68
CA ILE A 49 17.85 3.39 -24.10
C ILE A 49 17.50 2.27 -25.07
N GLY A 50 17.10 1.10 -24.55
CA GLY A 50 16.73 -0.06 -25.37
C GLY A 50 15.34 0.09 -25.97
N PRO A 51 15.09 -0.52 -27.14
CA PRO A 51 13.79 -0.43 -27.82
C PRO A 51 12.64 -0.97 -26.96
N ASP A 52 12.93 -1.90 -26.05
CA ASP A 52 11.94 -2.54 -25.18
C ASP A 52 11.60 -1.71 -23.93
N TRP A 53 12.37 -0.65 -23.62
CA TRP A 53 12.18 0.09 -22.38
C TRP A 53 10.82 0.79 -22.34
N GLN A 54 10.40 1.40 -23.44
CA GLN A 54 9.12 2.09 -23.50
C GLN A 54 7.96 1.12 -23.27
N ALA A 55 8.00 -0.07 -23.87
CA ALA A 55 6.99 -1.10 -23.66
C ALA A 55 6.98 -1.62 -22.21
N ALA A 56 8.15 -1.87 -21.62
CA ALA A 56 8.27 -2.27 -20.22
C ALA A 56 7.72 -1.18 -19.28
N HIS A 57 8.04 0.09 -19.56
CA HIS A 57 7.59 1.23 -18.78
C HIS A 57 6.07 1.41 -18.85
N SER A 58 5.48 1.34 -20.05
CA SER A 58 4.02 1.39 -20.23
C SER A 58 3.32 0.24 -19.52
N ALA A 59 3.87 -0.99 -19.59
CA ALA A 59 3.31 -2.13 -18.88
C ALA A 59 3.31 -1.94 -17.36
N TRP A 60 4.39 -1.36 -16.81
CA TRP A 60 4.47 -1.01 -15.39
C TRP A 60 3.45 0.06 -15.00
N LEU A 61 3.32 1.14 -15.78
CA LEU A 61 2.35 2.19 -15.51
C LEU A 61 0.91 1.65 -15.47
N ASN A 62 0.52 0.84 -16.46
CA ASN A 62 -0.82 0.26 -16.50
C ASN A 62 -1.11 -0.65 -15.30
N ALA A 63 -0.13 -1.45 -14.88
CA ALA A 63 -0.26 -2.33 -13.73
C ALA A 63 -0.34 -1.54 -12.40
N ALA A 64 0.46 -0.47 -12.27
CA ALA A 64 0.44 0.42 -11.12
C ALA A 64 -0.88 1.20 -11.02
N GLU A 65 -1.41 1.69 -12.14
CA GLU A 65 -2.71 2.36 -12.18
C GLU A 65 -3.85 1.41 -11.80
N SER A 66 -3.85 0.20 -12.35
CA SER A 66 -4.85 -0.84 -12.01
C SER A 66 -4.84 -1.16 -10.51
N LEU A 67 -3.65 -1.27 -9.91
CA LEU A 67 -3.49 -1.45 -8.46
C LEU A 67 -4.02 -0.26 -7.67
N ALA A 68 -3.69 0.96 -8.07
CA ALA A 68 -4.13 2.18 -7.38
C ALA A 68 -5.65 2.31 -7.40
N VAL A 69 -6.29 2.08 -8.55
CA VAL A 69 -7.75 2.10 -8.70
C VAL A 69 -8.41 1.06 -7.78
N ALA A 70 -7.89 -0.17 -7.76
CA ALA A 70 -8.44 -1.21 -6.90
C ALA A 70 -8.35 -0.86 -5.41
N ILE A 71 -7.21 -0.33 -4.96
CA ILE A 71 -7.00 0.12 -3.58
C ILE A 71 -7.95 1.26 -3.21
N ILE A 72 -8.08 2.27 -4.07
CA ILE A 72 -8.98 3.41 -3.84
C ILE A 72 -10.41 2.92 -3.68
N HIS A 73 -10.90 2.07 -4.60
CA HIS A 73 -12.24 1.53 -4.51
C HIS A 73 -12.46 0.68 -3.25
N GLN A 74 -11.46 -0.06 -2.79
CA GLN A 74 -11.56 -0.78 -1.52
C GLN A 74 -11.66 0.19 -0.34
N ALA A 75 -10.81 1.21 -0.28
CA ALA A 75 -10.83 2.22 0.77
C ALA A 75 -12.17 2.98 0.80
N GLU A 76 -12.72 3.34 -0.37
CA GLU A 76 -14.05 3.97 -0.49
C GLU A 76 -15.18 3.06 0.01
N ARG A 77 -15.09 1.75 -0.26
CA ARG A 77 -16.07 0.78 0.27
C ARG A 77 -15.99 0.69 1.79
N GLU A 78 -14.78 0.58 2.34
CA GLU A 78 -14.55 0.51 3.78
C GLU A 78 -14.99 1.79 4.51
N ALA A 79 -14.78 2.97 3.91
CA ALA A 79 -15.20 4.24 4.51
C ALA A 79 -16.73 4.44 4.54
N ARG A 80 -17.48 3.66 3.76
CA ARG A 80 -18.96 3.68 3.75
C ARG A 80 -19.60 2.67 4.70
N GLN A 81 -18.81 1.78 5.29
CA GLN A 81 -19.25 0.75 6.24
C GLN A 81 -19.12 1.26 7.68
#